data_AF-A0A0F2QL99-F1
#
_entry.id   AF-A0A0F2QL99-F1
#
_cell.length_a   1.000
_cell.length_b   1.000
_cell.length_c   1.000
_cell.angle_alpha   90.00
_cell.angle_beta   90.00
_cell.angle_gamma   90.00
#
_symmetry.space_group_name_H-M   'P 1'
#
loop_
_entity.id
_entity.type
_entity.pdbx_description
1 polymer ?
#
loop_
_entity_poly.entity_id
_entity_poly.type
_entity_poly.pdbx_seq_one_letter_code
_entity_poly.pdbx_strand_id
1 'polypeptide(L)'
;MSGGSTMRAHPAPDPRPLGLDEAIRLLESGQGQDISVDLGEGRLARADSARGSEGLLQRLRGHKMMLALASGAADLSRFSIAPRSLTIAPGVQEILDAATQRD
;
A
#
# COMPACT_ATOMS: atom_id res chain seq x y z
N MET A 1 7.96 45.53 -33.02
CA MET A 1 9.00 44.68 -32.39
C MET A 1 8.34 43.91 -31.26
N SER A 2 8.58 42.60 -31.23
CA SER A 2 7.89 41.58 -30.43
C SER A 2 8.13 41.74 -28.92
N GLY A 3 7.07 41.84 -28.13
CA GLY A 3 7.10 41.73 -26.67
C GLY A 3 6.48 40.40 -26.26
N GLY A 4 7.20 39.31 -26.48
CA GLY A 4 6.76 37.97 -26.09
C GLY A 4 6.57 37.87 -24.58
N SER A 5 5.32 37.80 -24.15
CA SER A 5 4.96 37.53 -22.76
C SER A 5 5.36 36.10 -22.44
N THR A 6 6.55 35.93 -21.85
CA THR A 6 7.04 34.63 -21.38
C THR A 6 6.24 34.25 -20.14
N MET A 7 5.22 33.42 -20.35
CA MET A 7 4.49 32.77 -19.28
C MET A 7 5.49 31.88 -18.52
N ARG A 8 6.07 32.40 -17.44
CA ARG A 8 6.87 31.62 -16.50
C ARG A 8 5.91 30.65 -15.82
N ALA A 9 5.84 29.42 -16.35
CA ALA A 9 5.28 28.29 -15.64
C ALA A 9 6.06 28.20 -14.31
N HIS A 10 5.42 28.60 -13.21
CA HIS A 10 5.92 28.27 -11.89
C HIS A 10 5.82 26.75 -11.79
N PRO A 11 6.93 26.00 -11.66
CA PRO A 11 6.81 24.62 -11.25
C PRO A 11 6.13 24.67 -9.88
N ALA A 12 4.96 24.05 -9.77
CA ALA A 12 4.35 23.82 -8.48
C ALA A 12 5.42 23.21 -7.56
N PRO A 13 5.57 23.67 -6.32
CA PRO A 13 6.53 23.09 -5.40
C PRO A 13 6.22 21.60 -5.32
N ASP A 14 7.15 20.75 -5.78
CA ASP A 14 7.02 19.30 -5.65
C ASP A 14 6.84 19.04 -4.15
N PRO A 15 5.66 18.58 -3.70
CA PRO A 15 5.38 18.48 -2.29
C PRO A 15 6.43 17.57 -1.67
N ARG A 16 7.04 18.05 -0.57
CA ARG A 16 8.06 17.30 0.18
C ARG A 16 7.56 15.86 0.36
N PRO A 17 8.39 14.84 0.07
CA PRO A 17 8.00 13.45 0.27
C PRO A 17 7.50 13.23 1.70
N LEU A 18 6.34 12.58 1.81
CA LEU A 18 5.70 12.27 3.08
C LEU A 18 6.37 11.05 3.71
N GLY A 19 6.37 11.01 5.04
CA GLY A 19 6.76 9.80 5.76
C GLY A 19 5.73 8.69 5.59
N LEU A 20 6.17 7.44 5.74
CA LEU A 20 5.35 6.24 5.54
C LEU A 20 4.00 6.27 6.30
N ASP A 21 4.02 6.59 7.59
CA ASP A 21 2.81 6.60 8.43
C ASP A 21 1.86 7.77 8.14
N GLU A 22 2.41 8.91 7.74
CA GLU A 22 1.63 10.06 7.31
C GLU A 22 0.92 9.78 5.98
N ALA A 23 1.66 9.23 5.02
CA ALA A 23 1.12 8.84 3.72
C ALA A 23 0.00 7.81 3.83
N ILE A 24 0.16 6.79 4.68
CA ILE A 24 -0.90 5.79 4.92
C ILE A 24 -2.18 6.46 5.44
N ARG A 25 -2.07 7.34 6.44
CA ARG A 25 -3.25 8.04 7.02
C ARG A 25 -3.98 8.90 5.98
N LEU A 26 -3.24 9.62 5.13
CA LEU A 26 -3.83 10.46 4.07
C LEU A 26 -4.49 9.63 2.96
N LEU A 27 -3.88 8.49 2.60
CA LEU A 27 -4.49 7.58 1.64
C LEU A 27 -5.78 6.95 2.20
N GLU A 28 -5.79 6.59 3.49
CA GLU A 28 -6.98 6.06 4.18
C GLU A 28 -8.11 7.09 4.31
N SER A 29 -7.78 8.39 4.40
CA SER A 29 -8.78 9.48 4.40
C SER A 29 -9.25 9.91 3.01
N GLY A 30 -8.73 9.27 1.95
CA GLY A 30 -9.04 9.62 0.56
C GLY A 30 -8.34 10.89 0.04
N GLN A 31 -7.37 11.43 0.79
CA GLN A 31 -6.62 12.65 0.48
C GLN A 31 -5.24 12.40 -0.14
N GLY A 32 -4.91 11.15 -0.48
CA GLY A 32 -3.59 10.77 -1.01
C GLY A 32 -3.44 10.91 -2.53
N GLN A 33 -3.96 12.00 -3.12
CA GLN A 33 -3.78 12.30 -4.54
C GLN A 33 -2.44 13.02 -4.74
N ASP A 34 -1.67 12.62 -5.76
CA ASP A 34 -0.35 13.18 -6.11
C ASP A 34 0.69 13.22 -4.98
N ILE A 35 0.56 12.32 -3.99
CA ILE A 35 1.54 12.23 -2.91
C ILE A 35 2.79 11.45 -3.34
N SER A 36 3.95 11.94 -2.91
CA SER A 36 5.21 11.22 -2.97
C SER A 36 5.55 10.72 -1.57
N VAL A 37 5.93 9.46 -1.44
CA VAL A 37 6.20 8.82 -0.14
C VAL A 37 7.67 8.44 -0.07
N ASP A 38 8.35 8.86 0.99
CA ASP A 38 9.73 8.45 1.28
C ASP A 38 9.74 7.08 1.96
N LEU A 39 10.47 6.13 1.35
CA LEU A 39 10.68 4.78 1.87
C LEU A 39 12.07 4.63 2.53
N GLY A 40 12.84 5.72 2.63
CA GLY A 40 14.22 5.73 3.09
C GLY A 40 15.23 5.39 1.98
N GLU A 41 16.51 5.62 2.25
CA GLU A 41 17.62 5.32 1.32
C GLU A 41 17.45 5.94 -0.07
N GLY A 42 16.82 7.12 -0.15
CA GLY A 42 16.56 7.84 -1.40
C GLY A 42 15.45 7.21 -2.27
N ARG A 43 14.69 6.25 -1.74
CA ARG A 43 13.62 5.57 -2.48
C ARG A 43 12.30 6.30 -2.28
N LEU A 44 11.64 6.63 -3.39
CA LEU A 44 10.32 7.25 -3.39
C LEU A 44 9.26 6.31 -3.97
N ALA A 45 8.02 6.40 -3.46
CA ALA A 45 6.85 5.72 -3.98
C ALA A 45 5.73 6.71 -4.33
N ARG A 46 5.08 6.48 -5.47
CA ARG A 46 3.96 7.26 -5.99
C ARG A 46 2.85 6.34 -6.51
N ALA A 47 1.70 6.93 -6.84
CA ALA A 47 0.50 6.24 -7.30
C ALA A 47 0.50 5.95 -8.83
N ASP A 48 1.67 5.73 -9.44
CA ASP A 48 1.85 5.70 -10.91
C ASP A 48 1.29 4.45 -11.60
N SER A 49 0.87 3.46 -10.82
CA SER A 49 0.33 2.19 -11.35
C SER A 49 -1.16 2.31 -11.69
N ALA A 50 -1.69 1.41 -12.53
CA ALA A 50 -3.11 1.35 -12.89
C ALA A 50 -4.09 1.23 -11.69
N ARG A 51 -3.61 0.77 -10.53
CA ARG A 51 -4.40 0.71 -9.28
C ARG A 51 -4.41 2.03 -8.48
N GLY A 52 -3.71 3.07 -8.96
CA GLY A 52 -3.67 4.40 -8.36
C GLY A 52 -3.32 4.40 -6.86
N SER A 53 -4.00 5.27 -6.12
CA SER A 53 -3.82 5.47 -4.66
C SER A 53 -4.13 4.22 -3.83
N GLU A 54 -5.09 3.40 -4.24
CA GLU A 54 -5.40 2.11 -3.58
C GLU A 54 -4.22 1.13 -3.68
N GLY A 55 -3.63 1.02 -4.88
CA GLY A 55 -2.44 0.22 -5.10
C GLY A 55 -1.24 0.73 -4.30
N LEU A 56 -1.07 2.05 -4.22
CA LEU A 56 -0.04 2.66 -3.39
C LEU A 56 -0.26 2.33 -1.90
N LEU A 57 -1.47 2.51 -1.37
CA LEU A 57 -1.82 2.21 0.02
C LEU A 57 -1.48 0.77 0.40
N GLN A 58 -1.83 -0.19 -0.45
CA GLN A 58 -1.52 -1.60 -0.20
C GLN A 58 0.00 -1.86 -0.16
N ARG A 59 0.78 -1.24 -1.06
CA ARG A 59 2.25 -1.35 -1.04
C ARG A 59 2.86 -0.74 0.22
N LEU A 60 2.37 0.42 0.67
CA LEU A 60 2.87 1.07 1.89
C LEU A 60 2.57 0.25 3.14
N ARG A 61 1.36 -0.31 3.26
CA ARG A 61 1.01 -1.22 4.35
C ARG A 61 1.92 -2.46 4.37
N GLY A 62 2.16 -3.06 3.20
CA GLY A 62 3.08 -4.19 3.06
C GLY A 62 4.52 -3.81 3.46
N HIS A 63 5.00 -2.64 3.03
CA HIS A 63 6.32 -2.15 3.40
C HIS A 63 6.46 -1.92 4.90
N LYS A 64 5.47 -1.28 5.54
CA LYS A 64 5.42 -1.09 7.00
C LYS A 64 5.47 -2.42 7.75
N MET A 65 4.75 -3.43 7.28
CA MET A 65 4.77 -4.77 7.85
C MET A 65 6.16 -5.41 7.74
N MET A 66 6.81 -5.31 6.57
CA MET A 66 8.17 -5.83 6.37
C MET A 66 9.20 -5.16 7.27
N LEU A 67 9.09 -3.84 7.50
CA LEU A 67 9.95 -3.12 8.45
C LEU A 67 9.74 -3.61 9.89
N ALA A 68 8.49 -3.82 10.29
CA ALA A 68 8.17 -4.35 11.61
C ALA A 68 8.70 -5.78 11.80
N LEU A 69 8.61 -6.63 10.77
CA LEU A 69 9.17 -7.97 10.75
C LEU A 69 10.70 -7.95 10.87
N ALA A 70 11.37 -7.15 10.05
CA ALA A 70 12.83 -7.06 10.01
C ALA A 70 13.43 -6.49 11.31
N SER A 71 12.71 -5.59 11.98
CA SER A 71 13.15 -5.02 13.26
C SER A 71 12.89 -5.94 14.47
N GLY A 72 12.25 -7.09 14.28
CA GLY A 72 11.82 -7.96 15.38
C GLY A 72 10.72 -7.34 16.26
N ALA A 73 10.19 -6.16 15.88
CA ALA A 73 9.17 -5.44 16.62
C ALA A 73 7.74 -5.89 16.27
N ALA A 74 7.57 -6.73 15.25
CA ALA A 74 6.28 -7.27 14.86
C ALA A 74 5.86 -8.41 15.81
N ASP A 75 5.03 -8.07 16.80
CA ASP A 75 4.10 -9.03 17.35
C ASP A 75 3.03 -9.34 16.29
N LEU A 76 3.25 -10.43 15.55
CA LEU A 76 2.32 -10.90 14.51
C LEU A 76 1.02 -11.48 15.09
N SER A 77 0.94 -11.70 16.41
CA SER A 77 -0.27 -12.20 17.05
C SER A 77 -1.46 -11.24 16.88
N ARG A 78 -1.19 -9.94 16.78
CA ARG A 78 -2.23 -8.91 16.50
C ARG A 78 -2.77 -8.96 15.07
N PHE A 79 -1.97 -9.50 14.15
CA PHE A 79 -2.37 -9.78 12.77
C PHE A 79 -2.84 -11.23 12.63
N SER A 80 -3.05 -11.95 13.73
CA SER A 80 -3.84 -13.17 13.73
C SER A 80 -5.13 -12.82 13.03
N ILE A 81 -5.21 -13.26 11.79
CA ILE A 81 -6.43 -13.38 11.04
C ILE A 81 -7.23 -14.28 11.96
N ALA A 82 -8.12 -13.70 12.78
CA ALA A 82 -9.17 -14.46 13.42
C ALA A 82 -9.67 -15.36 12.29
N PRO A 83 -9.51 -16.69 12.37
CA PRO A 83 -10.01 -17.55 11.34
C PRO A 83 -11.50 -17.28 11.40
N ARG A 84 -11.97 -16.39 10.51
CA ARG A 84 -13.37 -16.30 10.16
C ARG A 84 -13.63 -17.73 9.78
N SER A 85 -14.36 -18.43 10.64
CA SER A 85 -14.93 -19.73 10.38
C SER A 85 -15.29 -19.72 8.90
N LEU A 86 -14.45 -20.38 8.09
CA LEU A 86 -14.67 -20.42 6.67
C LEU A 86 -15.93 -21.27 6.58
N THR A 87 -17.05 -20.64 6.23
CA THR A 87 -18.28 -21.38 5.95
C THR A 87 -18.05 -22.08 4.63
N ILE A 88 -17.46 -23.27 4.72
CA ILE A 88 -17.21 -24.13 3.56
C ILE A 88 -18.55 -24.74 3.19
N ALA A 89 -18.98 -24.52 1.94
CA ALA A 89 -20.18 -25.16 1.43
C ALA A 89 -19.96 -26.70 1.41
N PRO A 90 -20.98 -27.53 1.72
CA PRO A 90 -20.81 -28.98 1.86
C PRO A 90 -20.07 -29.65 0.69
N GLY A 91 -20.38 -29.27 -0.55
CA GLY A 91 -19.72 -29.83 -1.74
C GLY A 91 -18.24 -29.45 -1.89
N VAL A 92 -17.78 -28.37 -1.27
CA VAL A 92 -16.35 -27.99 -1.25
C VAL A 92 -15.60 -28.80 -0.19
N GLN A 93 -16.27 -29.17 0.92
CA GLN A 93 -15.68 -30.04 1.95
C GLN A 93 -15.41 -31.44 1.40
N GLU A 94 -16.34 -32.02 0.64
CA GLU A 94 -16.17 -33.33 0.01
C GLU A 94 -14.94 -33.39 -0.91
N ILE A 95 -14.67 -32.32 -1.66
CA ILE A 95 -13.49 -32.23 -2.54
C ILE A 95 -12.19 -32.18 -1.74
N LEU A 96 -12.17 -31.41 -0.65
CA LEU A 96 -11.00 -31.30 0.23
C LEU A 96 -10.71 -32.62 0.97
N ASP A 97 -11.76 -33.32 1.40
CA ASP A 97 -11.65 -34.62 2.06
C ASP A 97 -11.15 -35.70 1.09
N ALA A 98 -11.59 -35.66 -0.18
CA ALA A 98 -11.09 -36.56 -1.21
C ALA A 98 -9.62 -36.27 -1.59
N ALA A 99 -9.20 -35.00 -1.54
CA ALA A 99 -7.83 -34.60 -1.84
C ALA A 99 -6.83 -35.00 -0.75
N THR A 100 -7.29 -35.11 0.50
CA THR A 100 -6.48 -35.50 1.67
C THR A 100 -6.38 -37.01 1.87
N GLN A 101 -7.23 -37.81 1.22
CA GLN A 101 -7.22 -39.28 1.26
C GLN A 101 -6.30 -39.94 0.21
N ARG A 102 -5.45 -39.19 -0.50
CA ARG A 102 -4.43 -39.79 -1.38
C ARG A 102 -3.23 -40.26 -0.55
N ASP A 103 -3.30 -41.52 -0.12
CA ASP A 103 -2.17 -42.44 0.08
C ASP A 103 -2.49 -43.76 -0.65
#